data_AF-A0A9P5JRU5-F1
#
_entry.id   AF-A0A9P5JRU5-F1
#
_cell.length_a   1.000
_cell.length_b   1.000
_cell.length_c   1.000
_cell.angle_alpha   90.00
_cell.angle_beta   90.00
_cell.angle_gamma   90.00
#
_symmetry.space_group_name_H-M   'P 1'
#
loop_
_entity.id
_entity.type
_entity.pdbx_description
1 polymer ?
#
loop_
_entity_poly.entity_id
_entity_poly.type
_entity_poly.pdbx_seq_one_letter_code
_entity_poly.pdbx_strand_id
1 'polypeptide(L)'
;MAARTPNMQRESAARRGFTIQHQKVALNIDLAGFVRGYTELTVIPNNANLRTLHLHSRQCTIDNVSVAGQPADFVLQDPQSNLGPSKPDDVHGFAEMKRKMFTAFSEADEGELSIALPPSLLPVPRSVPSEPKEGTPSTSNPSRQSNSTSEFAPISVLIHYSMRSPSNGLEFVLPTDAYPYVSHIRSSQ
;
A
#
# COMPACT_ATOMS: atom_id res chain seq x y z
N MET A 1 -9.52 -6.72 -31.97
CA MET A 1 -10.23 -7.28 -30.82
C MET A 1 -9.42 -6.93 -29.58
N ALA A 2 -9.69 -5.77 -28.97
CA ALA A 2 -8.88 -5.22 -27.88
C ALA A 2 -9.45 -5.67 -26.53
N ALA A 3 -8.73 -6.55 -25.82
CA ALA A 3 -9.04 -6.93 -24.46
C ALA A 3 -8.72 -5.75 -23.53
N ARG A 4 -9.75 -4.97 -23.22
CA ARG A 4 -9.70 -3.98 -22.14
C ARG A 4 -9.69 -4.78 -20.85
N THR A 5 -8.57 -4.77 -20.12
CA THR A 5 -8.49 -5.23 -18.73
C THR A 5 -8.71 -4.05 -17.78
N PRO A 6 -9.94 -3.78 -17.30
CA PRO A 6 -10.11 -2.97 -16.12
C PRO A 6 -10.88 -3.79 -15.08
N ASN A 7 -10.20 -4.60 -14.27
CA ASN A 7 -10.87 -5.12 -13.07
C ASN A 7 -9.99 -5.49 -11.89
N MET A 8 -8.68 -5.70 -12.07
CA MET A 8 -7.82 -6.07 -10.93
C MET A 8 -7.77 -4.98 -9.85
N GLN A 9 -7.73 -3.70 -10.23
CA GLN A 9 -7.59 -2.60 -9.28
C GLN A 9 -8.87 -2.33 -8.46
N ARG A 10 -10.06 -2.62 -9.00
CA ARG A 10 -11.32 -2.54 -8.23
C ARG A 10 -11.48 -3.74 -7.30
N GLU A 11 -11.06 -4.92 -7.73
CA GLU A 11 -11.16 -6.14 -6.92
C GLU A 11 -10.19 -6.08 -5.72
N SER A 12 -8.98 -5.54 -5.91
CA SER A 12 -8.06 -5.27 -4.80
C SER A 12 -8.61 -4.24 -3.81
N ALA A 13 -9.31 -3.20 -4.28
CA ALA A 13 -9.93 -2.20 -3.40
C ALA A 13 -11.13 -2.77 -2.62
N ALA A 14 -11.89 -3.68 -3.22
CA ALA A 14 -12.96 -4.40 -2.55
C ALA A 14 -12.43 -5.33 -1.43
N ARG A 15 -11.27 -5.96 -1.65
CA ARG A 15 -10.62 -6.83 -0.65
C ARG A 15 -10.01 -6.04 0.52
N ARG A 16 -9.32 -4.92 0.26
CA ARG A 16 -8.61 -4.14 1.29
C ARG A 16 -9.54 -3.35 2.22
N GLY A 17 -10.80 -3.16 1.85
CA GLY A 17 -11.76 -2.38 2.65
C GLY A 17 -11.54 -0.86 2.60
N PHE A 18 -10.67 -0.37 1.72
CA PHE A 18 -10.44 1.05 1.44
C PHE A 18 -9.96 1.28 0.01
N THR A 19 -10.04 2.53 -0.43
CA THR A 19 -9.47 3.03 -1.69
C THR A 19 -8.45 4.13 -1.40
N ILE A 20 -7.40 4.22 -2.22
CA ILE A 20 -6.44 5.33 -2.17
C ILE A 20 -6.92 6.36 -3.20
N GLN A 21 -7.26 7.56 -2.74
CA GLN A 21 -7.72 8.67 -3.58
C GLN A 21 -6.54 9.49 -4.13
N HIS A 22 -5.57 9.79 -3.27
CA HIS A 22 -4.42 10.61 -3.61
C HIS A 22 -3.18 10.08 -2.90
N GLN A 23 -2.02 10.24 -3.56
CA GLN A 23 -0.73 9.88 -3.01
C GLN A 23 0.27 10.97 -3.37
N LYS A 24 0.93 11.51 -2.34
CA LYS A 24 2.12 12.34 -2.47
C LYS A 24 3.33 11.54 -1.99
N VAL A 25 4.42 11.64 -2.74
CA VAL A 25 5.68 10.97 -2.42
C VAL A 25 6.79 12.00 -2.47
N ALA A 26 7.62 12.04 -1.44
CA ALA A 26 8.83 12.84 -1.39
C ALA A 26 10.00 11.93 -1.00
N LEU A 27 11.00 11.86 -1.89
CA LEU A 27 12.19 11.05 -1.69
C LEU A 27 13.43 11.94 -1.71
N ASN A 28 14.33 11.68 -0.77
CA ASN A 28 15.71 12.12 -0.78
C ASN A 28 16.57 10.89 -1.04
N ILE A 29 17.37 10.96 -2.11
CA ILE A 29 18.18 9.84 -2.56
C ILE A 29 19.65 10.25 -2.48
N ASP A 30 20.40 9.50 -1.67
CA ASP A 30 21.85 9.55 -1.63
C ASP A 30 22.42 8.54 -2.64
N LEU A 31 23.38 8.99 -3.44
CA LEU A 31 24.09 8.15 -4.40
C LEU A 31 24.87 7.02 -3.74
N ALA A 32 25.14 7.10 -2.42
CA ALA A 32 25.69 6.00 -1.62
C ALA A 32 24.72 4.81 -1.43
N GLY A 33 23.53 4.84 -2.04
CA GLY A 33 22.57 3.73 -1.99
C GLY A 33 21.56 3.86 -0.86
N PHE A 34 21.31 5.07 -0.38
CA PHE A 34 20.41 5.30 0.74
C PHE A 34 19.26 6.22 0.33
N VAL A 35 18.03 5.76 0.59
CA VAL A 35 16.81 6.51 0.25
C VAL A 35 16.05 6.78 1.54
N ARG A 36 15.69 8.04 1.76
CA ARG A 36 14.78 8.45 2.84
C ARG A 36 13.65 9.23 2.25
N GLY A 37 12.45 9.06 2.79
CA GLY A 37 11.32 9.81 2.29
C GLY A 37 10.11 9.71 3.19
N TYR A 38 9.05 10.31 2.68
CA TYR A 38 7.73 10.10 3.22
C TYR A 38 6.71 9.98 2.10
N THR A 39 5.62 9.28 2.41
CA THR A 39 4.43 9.28 1.57
C THR A 39 3.24 9.74 2.39
N GLU A 40 2.43 10.59 1.78
CA GLU A 40 1.16 11.04 2.31
C GLU A 40 0.05 10.44 1.45
N LEU A 41 -0.76 9.59 2.05
CA LEU A 41 -1.86 8.89 1.41
C LEU A 41 -3.18 9.50 1.86
N THR A 42 -4.09 9.75 0.92
CA THR A 42 -5.48 10.07 1.22
C THR A 42 -6.31 8.82 0.95
N VAL A 43 -6.81 8.21 2.03
CA VAL A 43 -7.51 6.92 2.00
C VAL A 43 -9.00 7.14 2.25
N ILE A 44 -9.85 6.57 1.41
CA ILE A 44 -11.31 6.56 1.61
C ILE A 44 -11.70 5.14 2.06
N PRO A 45 -12.15 4.96 3.31
CA PRO A 45 -12.67 3.68 3.76
C PRO A 45 -13.86 3.24 2.90
N ASN A 46 -13.99 1.93 2.68
CA ASN A 46 -15.17 1.33 2.02
C ASN A 46 -16.10 0.65 3.05
N ASN A 47 -15.66 0.53 4.30
CA ASN A 47 -16.38 -0.13 5.39
C ASN A 47 -16.24 0.67 6.69
N ALA A 48 -17.33 0.80 7.45
CA ALA A 48 -17.37 1.46 8.75
C ALA A 48 -16.53 0.76 9.83
N ASN A 49 -16.24 -0.53 9.65
CA ASN A 49 -15.49 -1.35 10.59
C ASN A 49 -13.99 -1.46 10.25
N LEU A 50 -13.48 -0.63 9.34
CA LEU A 50 -12.05 -0.63 9.01
C LEU A 50 -11.25 -0.17 10.24
N ARG A 51 -10.37 -1.06 10.73
CA ARG A 51 -9.52 -0.80 11.90
C ARG A 51 -8.02 -0.81 11.58
N THR A 52 -7.64 -1.50 10.52
CA THR A 52 -6.24 -1.67 10.13
C THR A 52 -6.11 -1.43 8.64
N LEU A 53 -5.10 -0.68 8.23
CA LEU A 53 -4.71 -0.52 6.84
C LEU A 53 -3.58 -1.48 6.53
N HIS A 54 -3.79 -2.38 5.57
CA HIS A 54 -2.76 -3.26 5.05
C HIS A 54 -2.19 -2.69 3.75
N LEU A 55 -0.91 -2.33 3.79
CA LEU A 55 -0.15 -1.74 2.69
C LEU A 55 1.03 -2.63 2.33
N HIS A 56 1.42 -2.61 1.05
CA HIS A 56 2.63 -3.31 0.64
C HIS A 56 3.86 -2.46 0.92
N SER A 57 4.85 -3.06 1.58
CA SER A 57 6.10 -2.39 1.94
C SER A 57 7.23 -3.41 1.95
N ARG A 58 8.06 -3.41 0.90
CA ARG A 58 9.15 -4.38 0.71
C ARG A 58 10.50 -3.69 0.82
N GLN A 59 11.43 -4.31 1.56
CA GLN A 59 12.80 -3.81 1.73
C GLN A 59 12.87 -2.37 2.28
N CYS A 60 11.83 -1.95 2.99
CA CYS A 60 11.71 -0.64 3.60
C CYS A 60 11.75 -0.78 5.13
N THR A 61 12.40 0.16 5.79
CA THR A 61 12.28 0.37 7.24
C THR A 61 11.30 1.52 7.45
N ILE A 62 10.27 1.30 8.27
CA ILE A 62 9.30 2.34 8.62
C ILE A 62 9.82 3.07 9.87
N ASP A 63 10.03 4.38 9.73
CA ASP A 63 10.57 5.21 10.81
C ASP A 63 9.45 5.76 11.70
N ASN A 64 8.36 6.23 11.09
CA ASN A 64 7.22 6.81 11.81
C ASN A 64 5.94 6.73 10.96
N VAL A 65 4.79 6.56 11.62
CA VAL A 65 3.47 6.57 10.98
C VAL A 65 2.53 7.49 11.76
N SER A 66 1.82 8.35 11.05
CA SER A 66 0.72 9.13 11.62
C SER A 66 -0.53 9.08 10.77
N VAL A 67 -1.68 9.09 11.43
CA VAL A 67 -3.01 9.03 10.83
C VAL A 67 -3.78 10.26 11.30
N ALA A 68 -4.24 11.09 10.35
CA ALA A 68 -4.85 12.40 10.60
C ALA A 68 -4.04 13.30 11.57
N GLY A 69 -2.70 13.23 11.48
CA GLY A 69 -1.78 13.99 12.33
C GLY A 69 -1.56 13.42 13.73
N GLN A 70 -2.18 12.28 14.09
CA GLN A 70 -1.96 11.55 15.34
C GLN A 70 -0.97 10.41 15.10
N PRO A 71 -0.02 10.12 16.02
CA PRO A 71 0.83 8.94 15.91
C PRO A 71 -0.04 7.67 15.91
N ALA A 72 0.32 6.70 15.08
CA ALA A 72 -0.42 5.45 14.94
C ALA A 72 0.50 4.24 15.09
N ASP A 73 -0.02 3.20 15.71
CA ASP A 73 0.70 1.93 15.85
C ASP A 73 0.78 1.22 14.50
N PHE A 74 1.93 0.60 14.22
CA PHE A 74 2.13 -0.16 13.00
C PHE A 74 2.96 -1.41 13.28
N VAL A 75 2.75 -2.42 12.42
CA VAL A 75 3.51 -3.67 12.41
C VAL A 75 3.98 -3.90 10.98
N LEU A 76 5.28 -4.13 10.81
CA LEU A 76 5.87 -4.54 9.54
C LEU A 76 6.29 -6.01 9.64
N GLN A 77 5.73 -6.85 8.78
CA GLN A 77 6.11 -8.26 8.65
C GLN A 77 6.76 -8.47 7.30
N ASP A 78 8.03 -8.87 7.28
CA ASP A 78 8.72 -9.26 6.05
C ASP A 78 8.84 -10.79 5.99
N PRO A 79 7.84 -11.50 5.43
CA PRO A 79 7.88 -12.95 5.29
C PRO A 79 8.96 -13.42 4.31
N GLN A 80 9.53 -12.52 3.50
CA GLN A 80 10.57 -12.84 2.53
C GLN A 80 11.98 -12.78 3.12
N SER A 81 12.15 -12.04 4.23
CA SER A 81 13.44 -11.94 4.94
C SER A 81 14.03 -13.30 5.35
N ASN A 82 13.20 -14.33 5.52
CA ASN A 82 13.60 -15.67 5.95
C ASN A 82 13.55 -16.72 4.81
N LEU A 83 13.59 -16.29 3.54
CA LEU A 83 13.67 -17.19 2.39
C LEU A 83 15.09 -17.72 2.20
N GLY A 84 15.50 -18.59 3.11
CA GLY A 84 16.76 -19.34 3.04
C GLY A 84 16.51 -20.85 3.00
N PRO A 85 17.42 -21.63 2.36
CA PRO A 85 17.36 -23.08 2.48
C PRO A 85 17.63 -23.47 3.94
N SER A 86 16.84 -24.38 4.51
CA SER A 86 17.11 -24.90 5.86
C SER A 86 18.48 -25.59 5.95
N LYS A 87 18.93 -26.18 4.83
CA LYS A 87 20.25 -26.76 4.64
C LYS A 87 20.80 -26.30 3.29
N PRO A 88 21.79 -25.40 3.25
CA PRO A 88 22.33 -24.87 1.99
C PRO A 88 23.04 -25.94 1.14
N ASP A 89 23.52 -27.02 1.76
CA ASP A 89 24.25 -28.10 1.09
C ASP A 89 23.35 -29.21 0.52
N ASP A 90 22.04 -29.15 0.74
CA ASP A 90 21.09 -30.19 0.33
C ASP A 90 20.34 -29.81 -0.95
N VAL A 91 20.66 -30.50 -2.05
CA VAL A 91 20.05 -30.31 -3.37
C VAL A 91 18.56 -30.74 -3.37
N HIS A 92 18.13 -31.56 -2.41
CA HIS A 92 16.73 -31.99 -2.29
C HIS A 92 15.84 -30.94 -1.60
N GLY A 93 16.42 -29.82 -1.13
CA GLY A 93 15.69 -28.72 -0.51
C GLY A 93 14.76 -27.93 -1.44
N PHE A 94 14.77 -28.19 -2.75
CA PHE A 94 13.96 -27.45 -3.73
C PHE A 94 12.46 -27.48 -3.43
N ALA A 95 11.91 -28.63 -3.04
CA ALA A 95 10.48 -28.75 -2.73
C ALA A 95 10.09 -27.95 -1.48
N GLU A 96 10.93 -27.98 -0.44
CA GLU A 96 10.75 -27.20 0.78
C GLU A 96 10.86 -25.70 0.49
N MET A 97 11.88 -25.29 -0.27
CA MET A 97 12.10 -23.92 -0.70
C MET A 97 10.92 -23.39 -1.52
N LYS A 98 10.45 -24.15 -2.52
CA LYS A 98 9.29 -23.78 -3.35
C LYS A 98 8.05 -23.54 -2.49
N ARG A 99 7.81 -24.40 -1.49
CA ARG A 99 6.70 -24.23 -0.54
C ARG A 99 6.87 -22.97 0.29
N LYS A 100 8.06 -22.74 0.88
CA LYS A 100 8.37 -21.53 1.66
C LYS A 100 8.19 -20.26 0.84
N MET A 101 8.67 -20.24 -0.40
CA MET A 101 8.46 -19.14 -1.34
C MET A 101 6.97 -18.90 -1.58
N PHE A 102 6.20 -19.94 -1.90
CA PHE A 102 4.77 -19.81 -2.15
C PHE A 102 4.01 -19.25 -0.94
N THR A 103 4.34 -19.73 0.27
CA THR A 103 3.78 -19.20 1.52
C THR A 103 4.16 -17.75 1.73
N ALA A 104 5.45 -17.40 1.62
CA ALA A 104 5.92 -16.04 1.82
C ALA A 104 5.31 -15.05 0.81
N PHE A 105 5.13 -15.45 -0.45
CA PHE A 105 4.46 -14.64 -1.47
C PHE A 105 2.97 -14.48 -1.19
N SER A 106 2.31 -15.52 -0.67
CA SER A 106 0.88 -15.46 -0.33
C SER A 106 0.64 -14.56 0.88
N GLU A 107 1.49 -14.64 1.90
CA GLU A 107 1.44 -13.75 3.08
C GLU A 107 1.76 -12.30 2.70
N ALA A 108 2.72 -12.06 1.81
CA ALA A 108 3.04 -10.74 1.31
C ALA A 108 1.89 -10.08 0.51
N ASP A 109 1.05 -10.89 -0.16
CA ASP A 109 -0.10 -10.41 -0.94
C ASP A 109 -1.22 -9.82 -0.06
N GLU A 110 -1.28 -10.19 1.22
CA GLU A 110 -2.19 -9.58 2.20
C GLU A 110 -1.70 -8.19 2.65
N GLY A 111 -0.40 -7.90 2.51
CA GLY A 111 0.23 -6.63 2.85
C GLY A 111 1.17 -6.73 4.06
N GLU A 112 2.43 -6.35 3.86
CA GLU A 112 3.49 -6.45 4.87
C GLU A 112 3.33 -5.41 5.99
N LEU A 113 2.80 -4.22 5.67
CA LEU A 113 2.66 -3.12 6.61
C LEU A 113 1.21 -3.00 7.07
N SER A 114 1.00 -3.25 8.36
CA SER A 114 -0.30 -3.11 9.03
C SER A 114 -0.29 -1.86 9.89
N ILE A 115 -1.15 -0.88 9.61
CA ILE A 115 -1.27 0.36 10.39
C ILE A 115 -2.61 0.38 11.10
N ALA A 116 -2.60 0.47 12.44
CA ALA A 116 -3.81 0.56 13.23
C ALA A 116 -4.41 1.98 13.13
N LEU A 117 -5.70 2.06 12.79
CA LEU A 117 -6.44 3.32 12.84
C LEU A 117 -6.75 3.66 14.31
N PRO A 118 -6.46 4.89 14.76
CA PRO A 118 -6.84 5.35 16.09
C PRO A 118 -8.36 5.21 16.31
N PRO A 119 -8.82 4.83 17.51
CA PRO A 119 -10.24 4.62 17.79
C PRO A 119 -11.08 5.89 17.63
N SER A 120 -10.47 7.07 17.68
CA SER A 120 -11.10 8.37 17.42
C SER A 120 -11.39 8.64 15.94
N LEU A 121 -10.79 7.86 15.02
CA LEU A 121 -10.84 8.08 13.57
C LEU A 121 -11.59 6.96 12.84
N LEU A 122 -12.48 6.24 13.54
CA LEU A 122 -13.31 5.23 12.91
C LEU A 122 -14.15 5.87 11.77
N PRO A 123 -14.31 5.18 10.63
CA PRO A 123 -14.96 5.78 9.46
C PRO A 123 -16.38 6.24 9.77
N VAL A 124 -16.58 7.57 9.78
CA VAL A 124 -17.89 8.18 9.95
C VAL A 124 -18.54 8.29 8.56
N PRO A 125 -19.76 7.75 8.36
CA PRO A 125 -20.52 7.98 7.13
C PRO A 125 -20.79 9.47 6.98
N ARG A 126 -20.39 10.05 5.85
CA ARG A 126 -20.72 11.44 5.53
C ARG A 126 -22.19 11.49 5.14
N SER A 127 -23.03 12.05 6.00
CA SER A 127 -24.35 12.51 5.60
C SER A 127 -24.14 13.73 4.71
N VAL A 128 -24.18 13.53 3.38
CA VAL A 128 -24.34 14.65 2.44
C VAL A 128 -25.65 15.34 2.81
N PRO A 129 -25.65 16.61 3.24
CA PRO A 129 -26.88 17.37 3.36
C PRO A 129 -27.47 17.46 1.95
N SER A 130 -28.66 16.89 1.76
CA SER A 130 -29.43 17.10 0.54
C SER A 130 -29.62 18.61 0.39
N GLU A 131 -28.95 19.23 -0.59
CA GLU A 131 -29.34 20.56 -1.02
C GLU A 131 -30.84 20.53 -1.37
N PRO A 132 -31.65 21.48 -0.89
CA PRO A 132 -33.07 21.52 -1.21
C PRO A 132 -33.21 21.84 -2.70
N LYS A 133 -33.40 20.81 -3.52
CA LYS A 133 -33.89 20.98 -4.89
C LYS A 133 -35.36 21.35 -4.82
N GLU A 134 -35.65 22.63 -5.01
CA GLU A 134 -37.01 23.09 -5.29
C GLU A 134 -37.55 22.43 -6.58
N GLY A 135 -38.71 21.78 -6.44
CA GLY A 135 -39.75 21.71 -7.48
C GLY A 135 -39.63 20.68 -8.59
N THR A 136 -40.17 19.46 -8.38
CA THR A 136 -41.20 18.83 -9.26
C THR A 136 -41.69 17.49 -8.69
N PRO A 137 -43.00 17.16 -8.73
CA PRO A 137 -43.52 15.89 -8.26
C PRO A 137 -43.53 14.85 -9.40
N SER A 138 -42.85 13.72 -9.23
CA SER A 138 -43.04 12.57 -10.13
C SER A 138 -42.86 11.25 -9.40
N THR A 139 -44.02 10.61 -9.21
CA THR A 139 -44.35 9.18 -9.30
C THR A 139 -43.43 8.15 -8.61
N SER A 140 -44.03 7.48 -7.63
CA SER A 140 -43.53 6.31 -6.90
C SER A 140 -43.21 5.12 -7.81
N ASN A 141 -41.94 4.72 -7.84
CA ASN A 141 -41.52 3.38 -8.25
C ASN A 141 -40.87 2.65 -7.06
N PRO A 142 -41.38 1.50 -6.60
CA PRO A 142 -40.72 0.69 -5.59
C PRO A 142 -39.65 -0.19 -6.25
N SER A 143 -38.56 -0.46 -5.53
CA SER A 143 -37.44 -1.37 -5.88
C SER A 143 -36.37 -0.86 -6.84
N ARG A 144 -35.60 0.14 -6.40
CA ARG A 144 -34.14 0.10 -6.61
C ARG A 144 -33.51 -0.13 -5.25
N GLN A 145 -32.83 -1.27 -5.08
CA GLN A 145 -31.89 -1.47 -3.98
C GLN A 145 -30.96 -0.25 -4.00
N SER A 146 -31.13 0.60 -3.00
CA SER A 146 -30.19 1.65 -2.70
C SER A 146 -28.91 0.95 -2.27
N ASN A 147 -28.00 0.74 -3.22
CA ASN A 147 -26.59 0.80 -2.88
C ASN A 147 -26.36 2.22 -2.36
N SER A 148 -26.66 2.41 -1.07
CA SER A 148 -26.23 3.57 -0.32
C SER A 148 -24.72 3.49 -0.35
N THR A 149 -24.11 4.20 -1.30
CA THR A 149 -22.69 4.53 -1.21
C THR A 149 -22.58 5.48 -0.04
N SER A 150 -22.50 4.92 1.17
CA SER A 150 -22.05 5.66 2.34
C SER A 150 -20.68 6.22 1.98
N GLU A 151 -20.62 7.51 1.69
CA GLU A 151 -19.37 8.17 1.35
C GLU A 151 -18.65 8.40 2.68
N PHE A 152 -17.55 7.68 2.92
CA PHE A 152 -16.77 7.85 4.14
C PHE A 152 -15.87 9.08 4.02
N ALA A 153 -15.60 9.74 5.15
CA ALA A 153 -14.63 10.83 5.17
C ALA A 153 -13.22 10.32 4.80
N PRO A 154 -12.44 11.05 3.98
CA PRO A 154 -11.06 10.71 3.70
C PRO A 154 -10.18 10.79 4.95
N ILE A 155 -9.25 9.85 5.09
CA ILE A 155 -8.26 9.76 6.16
C ILE A 155 -6.88 10.03 5.55
N SER A 156 -6.14 10.99 6.10
CA SER A 156 -4.75 11.22 5.73
C SER A 156 -3.82 10.30 6.52
N VAL A 157 -2.90 9.64 5.83
CA VAL A 157 -1.89 8.74 6.43
C VAL A 157 -0.52 9.19 5.96
N LEU A 158 0.35 9.54 6.89
CA LEU A 158 1.72 9.94 6.63
C LEU A 158 2.66 8.84 7.12
N ILE A 159 3.51 8.34 6.22
CA ILE A 159 4.45 7.26 6.50
C ILE A 159 5.84 7.77 6.17
N HIS A 160 6.72 7.82 7.17
CA HIS A 160 8.14 8.06 6.98
C HIS A 160 8.85 6.73 6.86
N TYR A 161 9.69 6.61 5.85
CA TYR A 161 10.40 5.36 5.57
C TYR A 161 11.79 5.61 4.99
N SER A 162 12.63 4.60 5.17
CA SER A 162 13.97 4.56 4.62
C SER A 162 14.27 3.20 3.97
N MET A 163 15.14 3.22 2.98
CA MET A 163 15.62 2.03 2.27
C MET A 163 17.13 2.11 2.16
N ARG A 164 17.80 0.98 2.33
CA ARG A 164 19.25 0.86 2.17
C ARG A 164 19.54 -0.20 1.12
N SER A 165 20.18 0.23 0.03
CA SER A 165 20.61 -0.63 -1.08
C SER A 165 19.50 -1.62 -1.50
N PRO A 166 18.32 -1.11 -1.91
CA PRO A 166 17.22 -1.98 -2.32
C PRO A 166 17.68 -2.90 -3.45
N SER A 167 17.37 -4.19 -3.34
CA SER A 167 17.79 -5.15 -4.38
C SER A 167 16.94 -5.06 -5.64
N ASN A 168 15.77 -4.43 -5.55
CA ASN A 168 14.80 -4.30 -6.62
C ASN A 168 14.28 -2.85 -6.73
N GLY A 169 13.87 -2.45 -7.93
CA GLY A 169 13.18 -1.17 -8.19
C GLY A 169 14.14 0.00 -8.41
N LEU A 170 15.20 0.12 -7.61
CA LEU A 170 16.25 1.12 -7.79
C LEU A 170 17.61 0.45 -7.86
N GLU A 171 18.40 0.82 -8.87
CA GLU A 171 19.79 0.40 -8.99
C GLU A 171 20.70 1.62 -8.99
N PHE A 172 21.67 1.58 -8.08
CA PHE A 172 22.67 2.61 -7.89
C PHE A 172 23.92 2.21 -8.67
N VAL A 173 24.23 2.94 -9.72
CA VAL A 173 25.44 2.74 -10.51
C VAL A 173 26.50 3.70 -9.99
N LEU A 174 27.50 3.13 -9.32
CA LEU A 174 28.63 3.89 -8.77
C LEU A 174 29.78 3.98 -9.78
N PRO A 175 30.63 5.01 -9.68
CA PRO A 175 31.84 5.09 -10.49
C PRO A 175 32.72 3.86 -10.29
N THR A 176 33.20 3.30 -11.40
CA THR A 176 34.12 2.16 -11.43
C THR A 176 35.44 2.64 -12.07
N ASP A 177 36.54 1.91 -11.88
CA ASP A 177 37.84 2.23 -12.50
C ASP A 177 37.74 2.40 -14.04
N ALA A 178 36.89 1.62 -14.70
CA ALA A 178 36.61 1.76 -16.13
C ALA A 178 35.71 2.96 -16.51
N TYR A 179 34.92 3.50 -15.56
CA TYR A 179 33.96 4.58 -15.79
C TYR A 179 33.90 5.53 -14.57
N PRO A 180 34.89 6.42 -14.39
CA PRO A 180 35.05 7.20 -13.16
C PRO A 180 34.06 8.38 -13.01
N TYR A 181 33.29 8.74 -14.05
CA TYR A 181 32.47 9.96 -14.06
C TYR A 181 30.95 9.73 -14.13
N VAL A 182 30.45 8.51 -13.91
CA VAL A 182 29.06 8.16 -14.23
C VAL A 182 28.30 7.61 -13.02
N SER A 183 28.19 8.39 -11.95
CA SER A 183 27.26 8.07 -10.87
C SER A 183 25.83 8.41 -11.31
N HIS A 184 24.98 7.40 -11.46
CA HIS A 184 23.58 7.59 -11.82
C HIS A 184 22.67 6.52 -11.20
N ILE A 185 21.38 6.81 -11.12
CA ILE A 185 20.36 5.90 -10.61
C ILE A 185 19.50 5.46 -11.78
N ARG A 186 19.24 4.16 -11.89
CA ARG A 186 18.31 3.60 -12.88
C ARG A 186 17.21 2.82 -12.20
N SER A 187 16.02 2.83 -12.78
CA SER A 187 14.94 1.92 -12.40
C SER A 187 15.13 0.57 -13.08
N SER A 188 15.16 -0.53 -12.33
CA SER A 188 15.12 -1.88 -12.90
C SER A 188 13.66 -2.21 -13.30
N GLN A 189 13.38 -2.46 -14.58
CA GLN A 189 12.10 -3.03 -15.02
C GLN A 189 12.08 -4.55 -14.85
#